data_AF-A0A9W4SLI0-F1
#
_entry.id   AF-A0A9W4SLI0-F1
#
_cell.length_a   1.000
_cell.length_b   1.000
_cell.length_c   1.000
_cell.angle_alpha   90.00
_cell.angle_beta   90.00
_cell.angle_gamma   90.00
#
_symmetry.space_group_name_H-M   'P 1'
#
loop_
_entity.id
_entity.type
_entity.pdbx_description
1 polymer ?
#
loop_
_entity_poly.entity_id
_entity_poly.type
_entity_poly.pdbx_seq_one_letter_code
_entity_poly.pdbx_strand_id
1 'polypeptide(L)'
;MKIFGPSRIRNIAGLVHQEFKKITDPTKVRENICDIVQTHVEPAKGDLMHLELKDPKLKFEILRDCTMIIGKRIPNLELNNINTVKDAVDFFIREEQPDQRKGHPVAEWFIKHKDELPPNMIFIPYEKERGIKREDRSKGPKKSRFERQKISY
;
A
#
# COMPACT_ATOMS: atom_id res chain seq x y z
N MET A 1 -20.29 -31.28 29.49
CA MET A 1 -20.28 -29.80 29.43
C MET A 1 -18.95 -29.30 29.96
N LYS A 2 -18.11 -28.70 29.12
CA LYS A 2 -16.88 -28.01 29.52
C LYS A 2 -16.86 -26.64 28.82
N ILE A 3 -16.50 -25.64 29.61
CA ILE A 3 -16.80 -24.22 29.44
C ILE A 3 -15.63 -23.59 28.70
N PHE A 4 -15.91 -22.85 27.62
CA PHE A 4 -14.93 -22.06 26.88
C PHE A 4 -14.43 -20.89 27.74
N GLY A 5 -13.11 -20.82 27.97
CA GLY A 5 -12.41 -19.64 28.48
C GLY A 5 -11.66 -18.92 27.35
N PRO A 6 -11.48 -17.59 27.42
CA PRO A 6 -11.22 -16.76 26.25
C PRO A 6 -9.83 -16.99 25.64
N SER A 7 -9.84 -17.25 24.33
CA SER A 7 -8.68 -17.34 23.47
C SER A 7 -7.82 -16.08 23.58
N ARG A 8 -6.63 -16.24 24.13
CA ARG A 8 -5.57 -15.23 24.16
C ARG A 8 -5.17 -14.92 22.72
N ILE A 9 -5.73 -13.84 22.17
CA ILE A 9 -5.33 -13.28 20.87
C ILE A 9 -3.85 -12.90 20.99
N ARG A 10 -2.96 -13.74 20.48
CA ARG A 10 -1.54 -13.43 20.35
C ARG A 10 -1.41 -12.48 19.16
N ASN A 11 -0.75 -11.35 19.42
CA ASN A 11 -0.32 -10.34 18.45
C ASN A 11 0.08 -10.96 17.09
N ILE A 12 -0.66 -10.58 16.05
CA ILE A 12 -0.32 -10.88 14.64
C ILE A 12 0.60 -9.77 14.10
N ALA A 13 1.57 -9.32 14.91
CA ALA A 13 2.48 -8.22 14.57
C ALA A 13 3.76 -8.71 13.86
N GLY A 14 3.69 -9.85 13.17
CA GLY A 14 4.84 -10.50 12.57
C GLY A 14 4.54 -11.21 11.26
N LEU A 15 3.61 -10.69 10.46
CA LEU A 15 3.47 -11.13 9.07
C LEU A 15 4.65 -10.58 8.27
N VAL A 16 5.70 -11.40 8.31
CA VAL A 16 6.86 -11.45 7.42
C VAL A 16 6.54 -10.76 6.09
N HIS A 17 7.20 -9.63 5.82
CA HIS A 17 7.35 -9.14 4.46
C HIS A 17 8.21 -10.17 3.73
N GLN A 18 7.60 -11.25 3.28
CA GLN A 18 8.22 -12.12 2.31
C GLN A 18 8.25 -11.29 1.03
N GLU A 19 9.43 -10.74 0.72
CA GLU A 19 9.66 -10.01 -0.53
C GLU A 19 9.62 -11.04 -1.67
N PHE A 20 8.40 -11.40 -2.07
CA PHE A 20 8.19 -12.10 -3.33
C PHE A 20 8.71 -11.18 -4.44
N LYS A 21 9.56 -11.71 -5.32
CA LYS A 21 10.02 -10.99 -6.50
C LYS A 21 8.79 -10.58 -7.30
N LYS A 22 8.49 -9.28 -7.31
CA LYS A 22 7.35 -8.73 -8.05
C LYS A 22 7.52 -9.10 -9.53
N ILE A 23 6.54 -9.81 -10.08
CA ILE A 23 6.49 -10.10 -11.51
C ILE A 23 5.92 -8.84 -12.19
N THR A 24 6.73 -8.20 -13.03
CA THR A 24 6.35 -6.96 -13.71
C THR A 24 6.04 -7.19 -15.21
N ASP A 25 6.50 -8.32 -15.76
CA ASP A 25 6.32 -8.64 -17.17
C ASP A 25 4.85 -8.98 -17.47
N PRO A 26 4.16 -8.21 -18.33
CA PRO A 26 2.73 -8.36 -18.56
C PRO A 26 2.35 -9.73 -19.16
N THR A 27 3.24 -10.33 -19.94
CA THR A 27 3.00 -11.66 -20.54
C THR A 27 2.96 -12.74 -19.46
N LYS A 28 3.96 -12.74 -18.58
CA LYS A 28 4.05 -13.66 -17.43
C LYS A 28 2.94 -13.45 -16.42
N VAL A 29 2.54 -12.20 -16.17
CA VAL A 29 1.39 -11.89 -15.30
C VAL A 29 0.13 -12.55 -15.85
N ARG A 30 -0.13 -12.40 -17.15
CA ARG A 30 -1.28 -13.01 -17.81
C ARG A 30 -1.26 -14.53 -17.74
N GLU A 31 -0.13 -15.17 -18.05
CA GLU A 31 0.04 -16.63 -18.01
C GLU A 31 -0.22 -17.17 -16.60
N ASN A 32 0.44 -16.60 -15.58
CA ASN A 32 0.25 -17.03 -14.19
C ASN A 32 -1.21 -16.90 -13.72
N ILE A 33 -1.91 -15.82 -14.09
CA ILE A 33 -3.31 -15.64 -13.70
C ILE A 33 -4.19 -16.70 -14.39
N CYS A 34 -3.97 -16.97 -15.67
CA CYS A 34 -4.68 -18.03 -16.38
C CYS A 34 -4.47 -19.40 -15.72
N ASP A 35 -3.22 -19.73 -15.38
CA ASP A 35 -2.88 -21.00 -14.73
C ASP A 35 -3.59 -21.14 -13.37
N ILE A 36 -3.58 -20.08 -12.56
CA ILE A 36 -4.29 -20.05 -11.26
C ILE A 36 -5.79 -20.25 -11.47
N VAL A 37 -6.41 -19.54 -12.41
CA VAL A 37 -7.86 -19.68 -12.66
C VAL A 37 -8.21 -21.11 -13.06
N GLN A 38 -7.37 -21.77 -13.86
CA GLN A 38 -7.56 -23.17 -14.25
C GLN A 38 -7.43 -24.17 -13.09
N THR A 39 -6.75 -23.81 -11.99
CA THR A 39 -6.72 -24.67 -10.78
C THR A 39 -8.03 -24.65 -10.00
N HIS A 40 -8.81 -23.57 -10.12
CA HIS A 40 -10.02 -23.34 -9.35
C HIS A 40 -11.30 -23.57 -10.15
N VAL A 41 -11.22 -23.49 -11.49
CA VAL A 41 -12.36 -23.62 -12.40
C VAL A 41 -12.01 -24.68 -13.44
N GLU A 42 -12.93 -25.60 -13.70
CA GLU A 42 -12.77 -26.57 -14.79
C GLU A 42 -12.51 -25.84 -16.11
N PRO A 43 -11.70 -26.41 -17.02
CA PRO A 43 -11.37 -25.77 -18.28
C PRO A 43 -12.65 -25.56 -19.10
N ALA A 44 -13.22 -24.36 -18.99
CA ALA A 44 -14.34 -23.96 -19.81
C ALA A 44 -13.86 -23.91 -21.26
N LYS A 45 -14.63 -24.51 -22.18
CA LYS A 45 -14.43 -24.33 -23.63
C LYS A 45 -14.78 -22.88 -23.98
N GLY A 46 -13.86 -21.95 -23.75
CA GLY A 46 -14.08 -20.53 -23.95
C GLY A 46 -12.89 -19.67 -23.52
N ASP A 47 -12.97 -18.39 -23.83
CA ASP A 47 -11.93 -17.43 -23.49
C ASP A 47 -12.02 -17.07 -21.99
N LEU A 48 -11.06 -17.58 -21.20
CA LEU A 48 -10.99 -17.43 -19.74
C LEU A 48 -11.03 -15.97 -19.29
N MET A 49 -10.62 -15.03 -20.14
CA MET A 49 -10.60 -13.60 -19.84
C MET A 49 -12.00 -13.04 -19.56
N HIS A 50 -13.03 -13.61 -20.17
CA HIS A 50 -14.41 -13.18 -20.00
C HIS A 50 -15.14 -13.89 -18.85
N LEU A 51 -14.45 -14.75 -18.11
CA LEU A 51 -15.03 -15.44 -16.96
C LEU A 51 -15.37 -14.43 -15.85
N GLU A 52 -16.64 -14.42 -15.45
CA GLU A 52 -17.14 -13.57 -14.37
C GLU A 52 -16.87 -14.19 -12.98
N LEU A 53 -16.24 -13.43 -12.09
CA LEU A 53 -15.91 -13.81 -10.72
C LEU A 53 -17.06 -13.45 -9.76
N LYS A 54 -18.25 -14.02 -10.00
CA LYS A 54 -19.47 -13.73 -9.21
C LYS A 54 -19.45 -14.32 -7.80
N ASP A 55 -18.88 -15.51 -7.64
CA ASP A 55 -18.79 -16.16 -6.32
C ASP A 55 -17.71 -15.46 -5.47
N PRO A 56 -18.07 -14.84 -4.33
CA PRO A 56 -17.10 -14.15 -3.48
C PRO A 56 -16.02 -15.06 -2.92
N LYS A 57 -16.30 -16.34 -2.68
CA LYS A 57 -15.32 -17.30 -2.15
C LYS A 57 -14.28 -17.63 -3.21
N LEU A 58 -14.74 -18.04 -4.39
CA LEU A 58 -13.89 -18.30 -5.54
C LEU A 58 -13.04 -17.09 -5.92
N LYS A 59 -13.67 -15.90 -5.98
CA LYS A 59 -12.98 -14.63 -6.24
C LYS A 59 -11.86 -14.39 -5.23
N PHE A 60 -12.12 -14.61 -3.95
CA PHE A 60 -11.12 -14.43 -2.91
C PHE A 60 -9.95 -15.41 -3.07
N GLU A 61 -10.22 -16.68 -3.33
CA GLU A 61 -9.18 -17.72 -3.48
C GLU A 61 -8.27 -17.42 -4.68
N ILE A 62 -8.85 -17.12 -5.85
CA ILE A 62 -8.11 -16.76 -7.05
C ILE A 62 -7.26 -15.51 -6.80
N LEU A 63 -7.85 -14.43 -6.26
CA LEU A 63 -7.13 -13.18 -6.04
C LEU A 63 -6.03 -13.33 -4.99
N ARG A 64 -6.26 -14.11 -3.93
CA ARG A 64 -5.23 -14.44 -2.93
C ARG A 64 -4.03 -15.10 -3.60
N ASP A 65 -4.26 -16.14 -4.40
CA ASP A 65 -3.20 -16.90 -5.05
C ASP A 65 -2.44 -16.03 -6.07
N CYS A 66 -3.15 -15.18 -6.83
CA CYS A 66 -2.55 -14.17 -7.70
C CYS A 66 -1.62 -13.23 -6.92
N THR A 67 -2.05 -12.71 -5.75
CA THR A 67 -1.21 -11.83 -4.93
C THR A 67 0.03 -12.53 -4.38
N MET A 68 -0.07 -13.82 -4.07
CA MET A 68 1.06 -14.62 -3.56
C MET A 68 2.11 -14.88 -4.65
N ILE A 69 1.67 -15.19 -5.88
CA ILE A 69 2.57 -15.52 -6.99
C ILE A 69 3.18 -14.26 -7.61
N ILE A 70 2.36 -13.24 -7.86
CA ILE A 70 2.78 -12.01 -8.55
C ILE A 70 3.50 -11.05 -7.57
N GLY A 71 3.23 -11.16 -6.27
CA GLY A 71 3.83 -10.32 -5.23
C GLY A 71 3.27 -8.90 -5.17
N LYS A 72 2.13 -8.63 -5.83
CA LYS A 72 1.45 -7.34 -5.83
C LYS A 72 0.20 -7.42 -4.96
N ARG A 73 0.01 -6.43 -4.07
CA ARG A 73 -1.17 -6.37 -3.19
C ARG A 73 -2.34 -5.67 -3.88
N ILE A 74 -3.55 -6.13 -3.61
CA ILE A 74 -4.79 -5.50 -4.08
C ILE A 74 -5.36 -4.63 -2.96
N PRO A 75 -5.53 -3.31 -3.16
CA PRO A 75 -6.23 -2.45 -2.21
C PRO A 75 -7.70 -2.82 -2.09
N ASN A 76 -8.29 -2.67 -0.89
CA ASN A 76 -9.71 -2.97 -0.68
C ASN A 76 -10.66 -2.20 -1.62
N LEU A 77 -10.30 -0.98 -2.01
CA LEU A 77 -11.09 -0.16 -2.93
C LEU A 77 -11.17 -0.79 -4.33
N GLU A 78 -10.12 -1.49 -4.76
CA GLU A 78 -10.02 -2.11 -6.08
C GLU A 78 -10.72 -3.47 -6.14
N LEU A 79 -10.99 -4.11 -5.00
CA LEU A 79 -11.68 -5.40 -4.94
C LEU A 79 -13.08 -5.34 -5.58
N ASN A 80 -13.76 -4.20 -5.49
CA ASN A 80 -15.07 -4.00 -6.10
C ASN A 80 -15.00 -3.80 -7.62
N ASN A 81 -13.86 -3.37 -8.13
CA ASN A 81 -13.66 -3.08 -9.55
C ASN A 81 -13.30 -4.33 -10.37
N ILE A 82 -12.83 -5.39 -9.69
CA ILE A 82 -12.45 -6.64 -10.34
C ILE A 82 -13.67 -7.56 -10.46
N ASN A 83 -14.32 -7.61 -11.62
CA ASN A 83 -15.52 -8.44 -11.84
C ASN A 83 -15.23 -9.66 -12.73
N THR A 84 -14.25 -9.54 -13.61
CA THR A 84 -13.83 -10.58 -14.54
C THR A 84 -12.36 -10.93 -14.36
N VAL A 85 -11.92 -12.06 -14.93
CA VAL A 85 -10.51 -12.43 -14.98
C VAL A 85 -9.69 -11.37 -15.73
N LYS A 86 -10.25 -10.79 -16.80
CA LYS A 86 -9.63 -9.66 -17.51
C LYS A 86 -9.36 -8.49 -16.58
N ASP A 87 -10.33 -8.10 -15.75
CA ASP A 87 -10.14 -6.99 -14.79
C ASP A 87 -9.01 -7.28 -13.79
N ALA A 88 -8.85 -8.55 -13.39
CA ALA A 88 -7.74 -8.96 -12.54
C ALA A 88 -6.40 -8.83 -13.28
N VAL A 89 -6.31 -9.32 -14.51
CA VAL A 89 -5.10 -9.18 -15.35
C VAL A 89 -4.73 -7.71 -15.55
N ASP A 90 -5.71 -6.88 -15.92
CA ASP A 90 -5.53 -5.44 -16.11
C ASP A 90 -5.04 -4.76 -14.82
N PHE A 91 -5.60 -5.13 -13.67
CA PHE A 91 -5.15 -4.65 -12.36
C PHE A 91 -3.67 -5.00 -12.09
N PHE A 92 -3.26 -6.24 -12.34
CA PHE A 92 -1.90 -6.68 -12.04
C PHE A 92 -0.87 -6.08 -12.99
N ILE A 93 -1.22 -5.87 -14.27
CA ILE A 93 -0.35 -5.23 -15.28
C ILE A 93 -0.19 -3.73 -15.03
N ARG A 94 -1.25 -3.03 -14.58
CA ARG A 94 -1.22 -1.58 -14.37
C ARG A 94 -0.08 -1.17 -13.42
N GLU A 95 0.69 -0.16 -13.77
CA GLU A 95 1.74 0.37 -12.88
C GLU A 95 1.14 0.83 -11.54
N GLU A 96 1.84 0.50 -10.44
CA GLU A 96 1.43 0.88 -9.10
C GLU A 96 1.52 2.41 -8.97
N GLN A 97 0.37 3.09 -9.03
CA GLN A 97 0.30 4.53 -8.82
C GLN A 97 0.85 4.85 -7.42
N PRO A 98 1.76 5.83 -7.28
CA PRO A 98 2.27 6.20 -5.98
C PRO A 98 1.11 6.61 -5.08
N ASP A 99 1.03 5.99 -3.91
CA ASP A 99 0.03 6.33 -2.89
C ASP A 99 0.24 7.80 -2.50
N GLN A 100 -0.65 8.69 -2.94
CA GLN A 100 -0.60 10.12 -2.65
C GLN A 100 -0.68 10.42 -1.14
N ARG A 101 -1.02 9.42 -0.30
CA ARG A 101 -1.00 9.54 1.17
C ARG A 101 0.37 9.25 1.77
N LYS A 102 1.29 8.62 1.02
CA LYS A 102 2.69 8.41 1.40
C LYS A 102 3.52 9.58 0.88
N GLY A 103 3.66 10.60 1.74
CA GLY A 103 4.43 11.81 1.43
C GLY A 103 3.56 13.05 1.57
N HIS A 104 4.15 14.15 2.05
CA HIS A 104 3.47 15.45 1.99
C HIS A 104 3.71 15.97 0.56
N PRO A 105 2.68 16.13 -0.29
CA PRO A 105 2.87 16.46 -1.71
C PRO A 105 3.74 17.71 -1.92
N VAL A 106 3.54 18.70 -1.04
CA VAL A 106 4.37 19.90 -0.98
C VAL A 106 5.84 19.57 -0.66
N ALA A 107 6.11 18.71 0.32
CA ALA A 107 7.48 18.33 0.66
C ALA A 107 8.18 17.60 -0.49
N GLU A 108 7.48 16.69 -1.18
CA GLU A 108 8.04 16.02 -2.36
C GLU A 108 8.32 17.00 -3.49
N TRP A 109 7.43 17.98 -3.70
CA TRP A 109 7.64 19.03 -4.68
C TRP A 109 8.89 19.86 -4.36
N PHE A 110 9.06 20.30 -3.11
CA PHE A 110 10.23 21.06 -2.67
C PHE A 110 11.54 20.27 -2.75
N ILE A 111 11.50 18.95 -2.52
CA ILE A 111 12.68 18.09 -2.70
C ILE A 111 13.04 17.98 -4.19
N LYS A 112 12.05 17.79 -5.07
CA LYS A 112 12.28 17.65 -6.52
C LYS A 112 12.77 18.95 -7.18
N HIS A 113 12.33 20.11 -6.70
CA HIS A 113 12.64 21.41 -7.30
C HIS A 113 13.67 22.20 -6.47
N LYS A 114 14.47 21.53 -5.64
CA LYS A 114 15.43 22.19 -4.73
C LYS A 114 16.38 23.15 -5.47
N ASP A 115 16.75 22.80 -6.70
CA ASP A 115 17.69 23.57 -7.52
C ASP A 115 17.05 24.80 -8.20
N GLU A 116 15.71 24.86 -8.24
CA GLU A 116 14.94 25.99 -8.78
C GLU A 116 14.58 27.02 -7.68
N LEU A 117 14.84 26.68 -6.42
CA LEU A 117 14.52 27.54 -5.29
C LEU A 117 15.56 28.67 -5.18
N PRO A 118 15.11 29.91 -4.94
CA PRO A 118 16.00 31.01 -4.58
C PRO A 118 16.91 30.61 -3.39
N PRO A 119 18.18 31.04 -3.36
CA PRO A 119 19.12 30.64 -2.30
C PRO A 119 18.74 31.14 -0.91
N ASN A 120 17.81 32.10 -0.82
CA ASN A 120 17.22 32.60 0.42
C ASN A 120 15.96 31.83 0.86
N MET A 121 15.53 30.81 0.12
CA MET A 121 14.34 30.01 0.41
C MET A 121 14.71 28.62 0.89
N ILE A 122 14.27 28.26 2.11
CA ILE A 122 14.54 26.95 2.72
C ILE A 122 13.21 26.30 3.04
N PHE A 123 12.99 25.08 2.54
CA PHE A 123 11.85 24.27 2.94
C PHE A 123 12.12 23.60 4.29
N ILE A 124 11.26 23.84 5.27
CA ILE A 124 11.29 23.17 6.57
C ILE A 124 10.19 22.11 6.57
N PRO A 125 10.51 20.81 6.53
CA PRO A 125 9.51 19.75 6.59
C PRO A 125 8.65 19.88 7.84
N TYR A 126 7.33 19.75 7.68
CA TYR A 126 6.42 19.76 8.82
C TYR A 126 6.51 18.45 9.59
N GLU A 127 7.26 18.45 10.70
CA GLU A 127 7.24 17.35 11.67
C GLU A 127 5.98 17.46 12.54
N LYS A 128 4.99 16.60 12.29
CA LYS A 128 3.91 16.40 13.27
C LYS A 128 4.51 15.70 14.48
N GLU A 129 4.83 16.44 15.53
CA GLU A 129 5.02 15.85 16.84
C GLU A 129 3.75 15.05 17.21
N ARG A 130 3.88 13.73 17.28
CA ARG A 130 2.77 12.85 17.66
C ARG A 130 2.38 13.22 19.09
N GLY A 131 1.18 13.80 19.27
CA GLY A 131 0.60 14.08 20.59
C GLY A 131 0.20 15.53 20.88
N ILE A 132 0.52 16.49 20.01
CA ILE A 132 0.18 17.90 20.25
C ILE A 132 -1.17 18.29 19.62
N LYS A 133 -2.15 18.62 20.48
CA LYS A 133 -3.46 19.13 20.06
C LYS A 133 -3.31 20.47 19.32
N ARG A 134 -4.22 20.76 18.40
CA ARG A 134 -4.19 22.00 17.58
C ARG A 134 -4.07 23.29 18.42
N GLU A 135 -4.65 23.28 19.60
CA GLU A 135 -4.71 24.41 20.55
C GLU A 135 -3.33 24.75 21.15
N ASP A 136 -2.43 23.78 21.28
CA ASP A 136 -1.11 23.97 21.91
C ASP A 136 -0.05 24.51 20.94
N ARG A 137 -0.38 24.63 19.65
CA ARG A 137 0.55 25.00 18.56
C ARG A 137 0.92 26.48 18.50
N SER A 138 0.18 27.35 19.18
CA SER A 138 0.45 28.80 19.22
C SER A 138 1.61 29.18 20.15
N LYS A 139 2.07 28.24 20.99
CA LYS A 139 3.22 28.43 21.85
C LYS A 139 4.44 27.89 21.09
N GLY A 140 5.13 28.78 20.37
CA GLY A 140 6.37 28.44 19.67
C GLY A 140 7.34 27.67 20.58
N PRO A 141 8.24 26.84 19.99
CA PRO A 141 9.12 25.97 20.75
C PRO A 141 9.89 26.79 21.77
N LYS A 142 9.75 26.44 23.06
CA LYS A 142 10.59 27.01 24.10
C LYS A 142 12.03 26.62 23.79
N LYS A 143 12.82 27.56 23.26
CA LYS A 143 14.26 27.39 23.07
C LYS A 143 14.84 26.72 24.31
N SER A 144 15.49 25.58 24.09
CA SER A 144 16.12 24.82 25.17
C SER A 144 17.16 25.73 25.85
N ARG A 145 17.36 25.55 27.17
CA ARG A 145 18.23 26.38 28.00
C ARG A 145 19.67 26.49 27.46
N PHE A 146 20.09 25.53 26.63
CA PHE A 146 21.40 25.48 25.98
C PHE A 146 21.58 26.50 24.83
N GLU A 147 20.53 26.97 24.18
CA GLU A 147 20.66 27.99 23.11
C GLU A 147 20.83 29.40 23.64
N ARG A 148 20.41 29.67 24.89
CA ARG A 148 20.51 31.03 25.48
C ARG A 148 21.93 31.44 25.85
N GLN A 149 22.85 30.48 26.01
CA GLN A 149 24.22 30.76 26.44
C GLN A 149 25.19 31.07 25.29
N LYS A 150 24.78 30.93 24.03
CA LYS A 150 25.65 31.20 22.86
C LYS A 150 25.53 32.62 22.27
N ILE A 151 24.73 33.51 22.87
CA ILE A 151 24.55 34.91 22.40
C ILE A 151 25.10 35.90 23.44
N SER A 152 26.17 35.54 24.14
CA SER A 152 26.87 36.44 25.04
C SER A 152 28.37 36.23 24.93
N TYR A 153 28.94 36.65 23.80
CA TYR A 153 30.31 37.13 23.66
C TYR A 153 30.34 38.17 22.55
#